data_AF-A0A9P7GCX3-F1
#
_entry.id   AF-A0A9P7GCX3-F1
#
_cell.length_a   1.000
_cell.length_b   1.000
_cell.length_c   1.000
_cell.angle_alpha   90.00
_cell.angle_beta   90.00
_cell.angle_gamma   90.00
#
_symmetry.space_group_name_H-M   'P 1'
#
loop_
_entity.id
_entity.type
_entity.pdbx_description
1 polymer ?
#
loop_
_entity_poly.entity_id
_entity_poly.type
_entity_poly.pdbx_seq_one_letter_code
_entity_poly.pdbx_strand_id
1 'polypeptide(L)'
;MGNFAQQIHPLVDSVTLTIQRIDSTTVDTIVLPYRSRFGSNSKNFTDLVSYRENNCRATNITNGRNLYGDFSTNDYIESPDPISYFQQQPPVSPRDAKRHAMNVILDGMPFLDIELPTELHPALRPLNESYSVAQFYLLDDKVTGVLALGSFSAKNFTAFGLSLVNGIQELKARGATKLVVDVTNNGGGPSDTTEPQAGLDTTIRARPLAQLVAKKIAEDGDPNELLYYNPTQWNNASHLPFSNSSGWFRPELKTINGHEDAFTQRQVYSQRTFTIRYLNNIRLGQECQPFSWTPPEEALFKPQDVVIVSNGRCGSSCSLFSITMSKRDGVKTVVVGGYKDVPQQYCGTVGGQSTGFSTIDTEIKSTGLKGHELAPPDFLTNSVQGITWRLGYGINNPEEPEEWQDHPADLNFGLTFDNVNDPVAIWTGVAARVFSKPAVSIPFHVQMP
;
A
#
# COMPACT_ATOMS: atom_id res chain seq x y z
N MET A 1 -23.88 -8.39 -28.50
CA MET A 1 -23.73 -8.68 -27.05
C MET A 1 -23.95 -7.46 -26.15
N GLY A 2 -23.98 -6.22 -26.67
CA GLY A 2 -24.13 -5.00 -25.88
C GLY A 2 -25.27 -5.02 -24.86
N ASN A 3 -26.53 -5.26 -25.26
CA ASN A 3 -27.69 -5.14 -24.34
C ASN A 3 -27.59 -6.01 -23.07
N PHE A 4 -26.94 -7.17 -23.18
CA PHE A 4 -26.73 -8.08 -22.07
C PHE A 4 -25.51 -7.70 -21.22
N ALA A 5 -24.38 -7.35 -21.86
CA ALA A 5 -23.14 -6.99 -21.16
C ALA A 5 -23.12 -5.58 -20.55
N GLN A 6 -24.20 -4.81 -20.72
CA GLN A 6 -24.35 -3.44 -20.19
C GLN A 6 -25.10 -3.38 -18.86
N GLN A 7 -25.53 -4.51 -18.28
CA GLN A 7 -26.20 -4.48 -16.97
C GLN A 7 -25.17 -4.30 -15.83
N ILE A 8 -25.55 -3.46 -14.86
CA ILE A 8 -24.73 -3.12 -13.69
C ILE A 8 -24.50 -4.34 -12.79
N HIS A 9 -25.53 -5.17 -12.63
CA HIS A 9 -25.49 -6.39 -11.82
C HIS A 9 -26.02 -7.59 -12.61
N PRO A 10 -25.45 -8.79 -12.41
CA PRO A 10 -26.02 -9.99 -12.99
C PRO A 10 -27.33 -10.32 -12.26
N LEU A 11 -28.46 -10.31 -12.98
CA LEU A 11 -29.75 -10.72 -12.43
C LEU A 11 -29.87 -12.25 -12.26
N VAL A 12 -28.93 -12.99 -12.85
CA VAL A 12 -28.85 -14.45 -12.86
C VAL A 12 -27.39 -14.88 -12.83
N ASP A 13 -27.08 -16.05 -12.27
CA ASP A 13 -25.70 -16.55 -12.19
C ASP A 13 -25.11 -17.05 -13.52
N SER A 14 -25.98 -17.32 -14.51
CA SER A 14 -25.58 -17.79 -15.83
C SER A 14 -26.58 -17.36 -16.89
N VAL A 15 -26.12 -17.31 -18.13
CA VAL A 15 -26.99 -17.16 -19.31
C VAL A 15 -26.79 -18.28 -20.30
N THR A 16 -27.88 -18.67 -20.94
CA THR A 16 -27.87 -19.59 -22.06
C THR A 16 -27.89 -18.78 -23.35
N LEU A 17 -26.85 -18.92 -24.16
CA LEU A 17 -26.76 -18.26 -25.47
C LEU A 17 -26.91 -19.30 -26.57
N THR A 18 -27.78 -19.00 -27.53
CA THR A 18 -27.87 -19.74 -28.79
C THR A 18 -27.07 -18.97 -29.84
N ILE A 19 -26.01 -19.56 -30.36
CA ILE A 19 -25.08 -18.91 -31.29
C ILE A 19 -24.99 -19.69 -32.60
N GLN A 20 -24.81 -18.95 -33.69
CA GLN A 20 -24.44 -19.49 -35.00
C GLN A 20 -23.14 -18.80 -35.41
N ARG A 21 -22.08 -19.57 -35.66
CA ARG A 21 -20.79 -19.01 -36.09
C ARG A 21 -20.89 -18.53 -37.53
N ILE A 22 -20.06 -17.54 -37.88
CA ILE A 22 -19.90 -17.10 -39.27
C ILE A 22 -19.53 -18.33 -40.12
N ASP A 23 -20.20 -18.48 -41.27
CA ASP A 23 -20.06 -19.59 -42.22
C ASP A 23 -20.47 -20.98 -41.69
N SER A 24 -21.22 -21.05 -40.60
CA SER A 24 -21.76 -22.30 -40.04
C SER A 24 -23.28 -22.35 -40.18
N THR A 25 -23.85 -23.50 -40.57
CA THR A 25 -25.30 -23.77 -40.49
C THR A 25 -25.70 -24.41 -39.17
N THR A 26 -24.72 -24.86 -38.37
CA THR A 26 -24.94 -25.45 -37.05
C THR A 26 -25.19 -24.36 -36.03
N VAL A 27 -26.21 -24.59 -35.20
CA VAL A 27 -26.59 -23.73 -34.07
C VAL A 27 -26.13 -24.41 -32.79
N ASP A 28 -25.29 -23.72 -32.02
CA ASP A 28 -24.81 -24.21 -30.73
C ASP A 28 -25.52 -23.50 -29.59
N THR A 29 -25.73 -24.22 -28.50
CA THR A 29 -26.21 -23.65 -27.24
C THR A 29 -25.10 -23.73 -26.21
N ILE A 30 -24.72 -22.58 -25.64
CA ILE A 30 -23.68 -22.47 -24.62
C ILE A 30 -24.26 -21.86 -23.35
N VAL A 31 -23.88 -22.42 -22.19
CA VAL A 31 -24.18 -21.82 -20.89
C VAL A 31 -22.92 -21.11 -20.41
N LEU A 32 -23.02 -19.80 -20.20
CA LEU A 32 -21.93 -18.97 -19.73
C LEU A 32 -22.23 -18.50 -18.31
N PRO A 33 -21.29 -18.65 -17.35
CA PRO A 33 -21.37 -17.93 -16.08
C PRO A 33 -21.55 -16.44 -16.34
N TYR A 34 -22.58 -15.85 -15.77
CA TYR A 34 -22.87 -14.44 -15.93
C TYR A 34 -22.30 -13.66 -14.76
N ARG A 35 -21.18 -13.00 -15.04
CA ARG A 35 -20.54 -12.06 -14.15
C ARG A 35 -20.40 -10.77 -14.95
N SER A 36 -21.26 -9.79 -14.70
CA SER A 36 -21.15 -8.45 -15.29
C SER A 36 -21.07 -7.42 -14.18
N ARG A 37 -20.12 -6.50 -14.34
CA ARG A 37 -20.05 -5.28 -13.54
C ARG A 37 -19.84 -4.13 -14.53
N PHE A 38 -20.93 -3.65 -15.11
CA PHE A 38 -20.89 -2.49 -15.99
C PHE A 38 -20.99 -1.23 -15.12
N GLY A 39 -19.87 -0.49 -15.01
CA GLY A 39 -19.76 0.65 -14.12
C GLY A 39 -20.63 1.83 -14.58
N SER A 40 -21.00 2.71 -13.66
CA SER A 40 -21.75 3.94 -13.96
C SER A 40 -21.02 4.90 -14.91
N ASN A 41 -19.69 4.81 -14.99
CA ASN A 41 -18.84 5.58 -15.90
C ASN A 41 -18.66 4.90 -17.27
N SER A 42 -19.14 3.66 -17.43
CA SER A 42 -19.05 2.94 -18.69
C SER A 42 -20.09 3.48 -19.68
N LYS A 43 -19.67 3.66 -20.92
CA LYS A 43 -20.49 4.17 -22.01
C LYS A 43 -21.10 3.03 -22.81
N ASN A 44 -22.36 3.20 -23.20
CA ASN A 44 -23.09 2.20 -23.97
C ASN A 44 -22.35 1.79 -25.26
N PHE A 45 -22.55 0.54 -25.67
CA PHE A 45 -21.93 -0.04 -26.87
C PHE A 45 -22.82 -1.14 -27.47
N THR A 46 -22.72 -1.34 -28.78
CA THR A 46 -23.49 -2.35 -29.52
C THR A 46 -22.63 -3.47 -30.09
N ASP A 47 -21.34 -3.19 -30.28
CA ASP A 47 -20.35 -4.05 -30.95
C ASP A 47 -18.95 -3.84 -30.36
N LEU A 48 -17.96 -4.63 -30.83
CA LEU A 48 -16.58 -4.55 -30.35
C LEU A 48 -15.92 -3.20 -30.64
N VAL A 49 -16.28 -2.56 -31.75
CA VAL A 49 -15.68 -1.28 -32.17
C VAL A 49 -16.16 -0.18 -31.24
N SER A 50 -17.48 0.00 -31.09
CA SER A 50 -18.08 0.94 -30.14
C SER A 50 -17.68 0.66 -28.69
N TYR A 51 -17.54 -0.59 -28.28
CA TYR A 51 -17.02 -0.93 -26.94
C TYR A 51 -15.61 -0.34 -26.73
N ARG A 52 -14.71 -0.60 -27.69
CA ARG A 52 -13.32 -0.13 -27.61
C ARG A 52 -13.22 1.39 -27.69
N GLU A 53 -13.91 2.02 -28.63
CA GLU A 53 -13.92 3.48 -28.78
C GLU A 53 -14.47 4.18 -27.54
N ASN A 54 -15.56 3.65 -26.98
CA ASN A 54 -16.27 4.33 -25.90
C ASN A 54 -15.66 4.09 -24.51
N ASN A 55 -15.05 2.92 -24.28
CA ASN A 55 -14.64 2.48 -22.94
C ASN A 55 -13.16 2.14 -22.79
N CYS A 56 -12.46 1.86 -23.89
CA CYS A 56 -11.10 1.32 -23.81
C CYS A 56 -10.04 2.29 -24.34
N ARG A 57 -10.38 3.34 -25.09
CA ARG A 57 -9.42 4.31 -25.64
C ARG A 57 -8.74 5.11 -24.53
N ALA A 58 -7.44 5.39 -24.71
CA ALA A 58 -6.74 6.32 -23.84
C ALA A 58 -7.44 7.69 -23.82
N THR A 59 -7.46 8.29 -22.64
CA THR A 59 -8.09 9.58 -22.37
C THR A 59 -7.02 10.62 -21.99
N ASN A 60 -7.43 11.86 -21.74
CA ASN A 60 -6.52 12.92 -21.30
C ASN A 60 -5.87 12.63 -19.93
N ILE A 61 -6.39 11.68 -19.15
CA ILE A 61 -5.79 11.25 -17.89
C ILE A 61 -4.89 10.03 -18.06
N THR A 62 -5.06 9.19 -19.08
CA THR A 62 -4.34 7.91 -19.18
C THR A 62 -2.81 8.03 -19.21
N ASN A 63 -2.28 9.00 -19.97
CA ASN A 63 -0.85 9.20 -20.14
C ASN A 63 -0.37 10.45 -19.38
N GLY A 64 0.94 10.56 -19.19
CA GLY A 64 1.56 11.72 -18.57
C GLY A 64 1.47 12.97 -19.43
N ARG A 65 1.77 14.11 -18.80
CA ARG A 65 1.66 15.45 -19.42
C ARG A 65 2.99 16.19 -19.30
N ASN A 66 3.22 17.16 -20.17
CA ASN A 66 4.32 18.11 -20.00
C ASN A 66 3.87 19.22 -19.05
N LEU A 67 4.43 19.31 -17.84
CA LEU A 67 4.09 20.32 -16.84
C LEU A 67 4.57 21.74 -17.19
N TYR A 68 5.47 21.85 -18.17
CA TYR A 68 6.09 23.10 -18.61
C TYR A 68 5.72 23.48 -20.05
N GLY A 69 4.66 22.85 -20.59
CA GLY A 69 4.07 23.18 -21.89
C GLY A 69 2.81 24.04 -21.75
N ASP A 70 1.82 23.82 -22.62
CA ASP A 70 0.55 24.56 -22.67
C ASP A 70 -0.45 24.22 -21.54
N PHE A 71 0.05 23.79 -20.39
CA PHE A 71 -0.76 23.23 -19.31
C PHE A 71 -0.58 24.01 -18.00
N SER A 72 -1.67 24.30 -17.29
CA SER A 72 -1.64 24.98 -16.00
C SER A 72 -1.15 24.04 -14.90
N THR A 73 -0.04 24.37 -14.24
CA THR A 73 0.48 23.58 -13.10
C THR A 73 -0.54 23.42 -11.98
N ASN A 74 -1.41 24.42 -11.76
CA ASN A 74 -2.51 24.32 -10.80
C ASN A 74 -3.51 23.23 -11.20
N ASP A 75 -3.84 23.11 -12.49
CA ASP A 75 -4.75 22.06 -12.95
C ASP A 75 -4.14 20.67 -12.73
N TYR A 76 -2.81 20.53 -12.80
CA TYR A 76 -2.14 19.29 -12.44
C TYR A 76 -2.36 19.04 -10.96
N ILE A 77 -1.98 19.98 -10.09
CA ILE A 77 -2.07 19.84 -8.63
C ILE A 77 -3.50 19.48 -8.16
N GLU A 78 -4.53 20.04 -8.79
CA GLU A 78 -5.94 19.77 -8.46
C GLU A 78 -6.52 18.51 -9.12
N SER A 79 -5.84 17.93 -10.12
CA SER A 79 -6.35 16.74 -10.81
C SER A 79 -5.91 15.46 -10.09
N PRO A 80 -6.83 14.50 -9.85
CA PRO A 80 -6.47 13.20 -9.32
C PRO A 80 -5.60 12.44 -10.33
N ASP A 81 -4.59 11.73 -9.83
CA ASP A 81 -3.80 10.87 -10.68
C ASP A 81 -4.65 9.70 -11.20
N PRO A 82 -4.44 9.21 -12.41
CA PRO A 82 -5.25 8.14 -13.01
C PRO A 82 -5.21 6.85 -12.18
N ILE A 83 -4.08 6.61 -11.53
CA ILE A 83 -3.87 5.48 -10.64
C ILE A 83 -4.79 5.52 -9.40
N SER A 84 -5.22 6.72 -8.97
CA SER A 84 -6.05 6.90 -7.76
C SER A 84 -7.40 6.21 -7.85
N TYR A 85 -7.97 6.06 -9.05
CA TYR A 85 -9.23 5.36 -9.27
C TYR A 85 -9.18 3.86 -8.99
N PHE A 86 -7.97 3.29 -8.89
CA PHE A 86 -7.74 1.87 -8.67
C PHE A 86 -7.11 1.59 -7.30
N GLN A 87 -6.88 2.63 -6.50
CA GLN A 87 -6.29 2.49 -5.17
C GLN A 87 -7.31 1.90 -4.17
N GLN A 88 -6.90 0.89 -3.42
CA GLN A 88 -7.72 0.24 -2.39
C GLN A 88 -7.70 1.01 -1.07
N GLN A 89 -8.11 2.27 -1.11
CA GLN A 89 -8.19 3.16 0.06
C GLN A 89 -9.29 4.22 -0.12
N PRO A 90 -9.69 4.94 0.94
CA PRO A 90 -10.54 6.11 0.82
C PRO A 90 -9.93 7.19 -0.09
N PRO A 91 -10.74 7.92 -0.87
CA PRO A 91 -10.22 8.95 -1.77
C PRO A 91 -9.53 10.07 -0.99
N VAL A 92 -8.35 10.45 -1.46
CA VAL A 92 -7.52 11.54 -0.93
C VAL A 92 -7.60 12.75 -1.85
N SER A 93 -7.46 13.96 -1.29
CA SER A 93 -7.41 15.16 -2.12
C SER A 93 -6.15 15.13 -3.01
N PRO A 94 -6.22 15.58 -4.28
CA PRO A 94 -5.06 15.59 -5.17
C PRO A 94 -3.84 16.34 -4.61
N ARG A 95 -4.08 17.42 -3.84
CA ARG A 95 -3.02 18.15 -3.12
C ARG A 95 -2.33 17.28 -2.07
N ASP A 96 -3.11 16.60 -1.23
CA ASP A 96 -2.56 15.76 -0.16
C ASP A 96 -1.84 14.53 -0.74
N ALA A 97 -2.37 13.94 -1.82
CA ALA A 97 -1.74 12.81 -2.50
C ALA A 97 -0.37 13.16 -3.12
N LYS A 98 -0.15 14.44 -3.47
CA LYS A 98 1.13 14.94 -3.96
C LYS A 98 2.09 15.36 -2.85
N ARG A 99 1.54 15.82 -1.72
CA ARG A 99 2.32 16.17 -0.53
C ARG A 99 2.82 14.95 0.22
N HIS A 100 1.99 13.92 0.33
CA HIS A 100 2.28 12.71 1.08
C HIS A 100 2.57 11.60 0.08
N ALA A 101 3.79 11.08 0.07
CA ALA A 101 4.11 9.91 -0.75
C ALA A 101 3.26 8.72 -0.29
N MET A 102 2.38 8.24 -1.16
CA MET A 102 1.44 7.18 -0.83
C MET A 102 1.87 5.87 -1.48
N ASN A 103 1.82 4.81 -0.69
CA ASN A 103 1.90 3.45 -1.21
C ASN A 103 0.56 2.78 -0.97
N VAL A 104 -0.04 2.20 -2.01
CA VAL A 104 -1.36 1.57 -1.92
C VAL A 104 -1.43 0.41 -2.89
N ILE A 105 -2.11 -0.66 -2.49
CA ILE A 105 -2.50 -1.72 -3.42
C ILE A 105 -3.39 -1.13 -4.52
N LEU A 106 -3.10 -1.52 -5.75
CA LEU A 106 -3.97 -1.28 -6.90
C LEU A 106 -4.79 -2.53 -7.15
N ASP A 107 -6.10 -2.38 -7.18
CA ASP A 107 -7.03 -3.46 -7.50
C ASP A 107 -8.21 -2.85 -8.26
N GLY A 108 -8.60 -3.50 -9.35
CA GLY A 108 -9.74 -3.08 -10.17
C GLY A 108 -11.09 -3.37 -9.53
N MET A 109 -11.11 -4.09 -8.41
CA MET A 109 -12.28 -4.27 -7.59
C MET A 109 -12.63 -2.96 -6.85
N PRO A 110 -13.90 -2.56 -6.76
CA PRO A 110 -14.31 -1.43 -5.92
C PRO A 110 -13.88 -1.62 -4.48
N PHE A 111 -13.37 -0.52 -3.90
CA PHE A 111 -12.91 -0.45 -2.52
C PHE A 111 -13.99 -0.83 -1.49
N LEU A 112 -15.25 -0.53 -1.81
CA LEU A 112 -16.41 -0.95 -1.03
C LEU A 112 -17.25 -1.86 -1.92
N ASP A 113 -17.43 -3.11 -1.50
CA ASP A 113 -18.59 -3.87 -1.95
C ASP A 113 -19.82 -3.42 -1.14
N ILE A 114 -20.99 -3.89 -1.56
CA ILE A 114 -22.30 -3.70 -0.93
C ILE A 114 -22.17 -3.49 0.59
N GLU A 115 -22.78 -2.44 1.12
CA GLU A 115 -22.83 -2.14 2.56
C GLU A 115 -23.07 -3.44 3.32
N LEU A 116 -22.14 -3.80 4.20
CA LEU A 116 -22.23 -5.05 4.93
C LEU A 116 -23.55 -5.03 5.72
N PRO A 117 -24.33 -6.12 5.71
CA PRO A 117 -25.45 -6.27 6.61
C PRO A 117 -25.06 -5.89 8.03
N THR A 118 -25.97 -5.28 8.79
CA THR A 118 -25.68 -4.80 10.16
C THR A 118 -25.14 -5.91 11.05
N GLU A 119 -25.53 -7.15 10.78
CA GLU A 119 -25.08 -8.37 11.47
C GLU A 119 -23.60 -8.71 11.22
N LEU A 120 -22.98 -8.14 10.18
CA LEU A 120 -21.55 -8.31 9.86
C LEU A 120 -20.68 -7.15 10.35
N HIS A 121 -21.28 -6.16 11.04
CA HIS A 121 -20.54 -5.13 11.75
C HIS A 121 -20.17 -5.60 13.17
N PRO A 122 -19.07 -5.10 13.76
CA PRO A 122 -18.77 -5.37 15.16
C PRO A 122 -19.94 -4.97 16.06
N ALA A 123 -20.40 -5.89 16.90
CA ALA A 123 -21.52 -5.64 17.83
C ALA A 123 -21.17 -4.61 18.93
N LEU A 124 -19.89 -4.34 19.13
CA LEU A 124 -19.40 -3.34 20.08
C LEU A 124 -19.55 -1.93 19.50
N ARG A 125 -19.90 -0.96 20.36
CA ARG A 125 -19.94 0.44 19.96
C ARG A 125 -18.51 0.99 19.83
N PRO A 126 -18.14 1.61 18.70
CA PRO A 126 -16.84 2.26 18.57
C PRO A 126 -16.72 3.46 19.51
N LEU A 127 -15.50 3.77 19.94
CA LEU A 127 -15.20 4.98 20.72
C LEU A 127 -15.43 6.23 19.86
N ASN A 128 -15.68 7.38 20.51
CA ASN A 128 -15.99 8.65 19.83
C ASN A 128 -14.81 9.19 19.02
N GLU A 129 -13.60 8.78 19.39
CA GLU A 129 -12.32 9.13 18.77
C GLU A 129 -12.11 8.42 17.44
N SER A 130 -12.96 7.43 17.12
CA SER A 130 -12.91 6.70 15.85
C SER A 130 -13.20 7.62 14.66
N TYR A 131 -12.45 7.45 13.57
CA TYR A 131 -12.58 8.25 12.37
C TYR A 131 -12.34 7.41 11.11
N SER A 132 -13.33 7.39 10.22
CA SER A 132 -13.25 6.71 8.92
C SER A 132 -12.81 5.24 9.06
N VAL A 133 -11.55 4.94 8.71
CA VAL A 133 -10.98 3.58 8.69
C VAL A 133 -10.24 3.20 9.98
N ALA A 134 -10.09 4.13 10.93
CA ALA A 134 -9.57 3.85 12.27
C ALA A 134 -10.73 3.78 13.25
N GLN A 135 -11.06 2.57 13.70
CA GLN A 135 -12.15 2.31 14.65
C GLN A 135 -11.59 1.71 15.94
N PHE A 136 -12.00 2.25 17.07
CA PHE A 136 -11.51 1.82 18.39
C PHE A 136 -12.61 1.14 19.18
N TYR A 137 -12.29 0.02 19.81
CA TYR A 137 -13.22 -0.73 20.66
C TYR A 137 -12.54 -1.17 21.95
N LEU A 138 -13.30 -1.26 23.04
CA LEU A 138 -12.86 -1.91 24.27
C LEU A 138 -13.62 -3.24 24.38
N LEU A 139 -12.89 -4.36 24.45
CA LEU A 139 -13.51 -5.68 24.59
C LEU A 139 -14.20 -5.83 25.96
N ASP A 140 -15.04 -6.85 26.08
CA ASP A 140 -15.81 -7.09 27.31
C ASP A 140 -14.95 -7.48 28.52
N ASP A 141 -13.70 -7.90 28.32
CA ASP A 141 -12.72 -8.11 29.38
C ASP A 141 -12.27 -6.80 30.07
N LYS A 142 -12.64 -5.64 29.49
CA LYS A 142 -12.33 -4.27 29.96
C LYS A 142 -10.83 -3.96 30.06
N VAL A 143 -9.96 -4.81 29.54
CA VAL A 143 -8.50 -4.65 29.58
C VAL A 143 -7.85 -4.73 28.21
N THR A 144 -8.56 -5.22 27.21
CA THR A 144 -8.08 -5.32 25.82
C THR A 144 -8.77 -4.27 24.95
N GLY A 145 -7.98 -3.32 24.47
CA GLY A 145 -8.39 -2.41 23.42
C GLY A 145 -8.21 -3.03 22.04
N VAL A 146 -8.99 -2.56 21.07
CA VAL A 146 -8.87 -2.92 19.66
C VAL A 146 -8.76 -1.65 18.84
N LEU A 147 -7.75 -1.59 17.96
CA LEU A 147 -7.69 -0.68 16.83
C LEU A 147 -7.96 -1.50 15.57
N ALA A 148 -9.18 -1.39 15.02
CA ALA A 148 -9.48 -1.91 13.70
C ALA A 148 -9.12 -0.83 12.67
N LEU A 149 -8.07 -1.10 11.89
CA LEU A 149 -7.45 -0.17 10.98
C LEU A 149 -7.57 -0.68 9.54
N GLY A 150 -8.62 -0.26 8.85
CA GLY A 150 -8.92 -0.73 7.49
C GLY A 150 -8.05 -0.11 6.39
N SER A 151 -7.41 1.03 6.65
CA SER A 151 -6.45 1.66 5.75
C SER A 151 -5.56 2.63 6.54
N PHE A 152 -4.36 2.86 6.05
CA PHE A 152 -3.49 3.96 6.47
C PHE A 152 -3.78 5.24 5.68
N SER A 153 -5.00 5.39 5.17
CA SER A 153 -5.38 6.60 4.47
C SER A 153 -6.82 6.96 4.79
N ALA A 154 -7.05 8.26 4.89
CA ALA A 154 -8.38 8.81 5.01
C ALA A 154 -8.44 10.14 4.25
N LYS A 155 -9.66 10.58 3.96
CA LYS A 155 -9.92 11.84 3.27
C LYS A 155 -9.28 13.07 3.94
N ASN A 156 -9.05 13.03 5.26
CA ASN A 156 -8.38 14.08 6.01
C ASN A 156 -7.28 13.44 6.88
N PHE A 157 -6.03 13.63 6.47
CA PHE A 157 -4.87 13.06 7.16
C PHE A 157 -4.68 13.61 8.57
N THR A 158 -4.86 14.92 8.78
CA THR A 158 -4.73 15.50 10.11
C THR A 158 -5.76 14.93 11.08
N ALA A 159 -7.03 14.82 10.66
CA ALA A 159 -8.07 14.21 11.48
C ALA A 159 -7.80 12.73 11.75
N PHE A 160 -7.26 12.02 10.77
CA PHE A 160 -6.87 10.61 10.91
C PHE A 160 -5.71 10.42 11.89
N GLY A 161 -4.61 11.16 11.74
CA GLY A 161 -3.47 11.12 12.68
C GLY A 161 -3.88 11.48 14.10
N LEU A 162 -4.74 12.49 14.28
CA LEU A 162 -5.31 12.84 15.59
C LEU A 162 -6.20 11.74 16.14
N SER A 163 -7.02 11.08 15.31
CA SER A 163 -7.85 9.94 15.71
C SER A 163 -6.98 8.76 16.18
N LEU A 164 -5.88 8.46 15.49
CA LEU A 164 -4.91 7.44 15.90
C LEU A 164 -4.35 7.71 17.29
N VAL A 165 -3.87 8.92 17.55
CA VAL A 165 -3.30 9.29 18.86
C VAL A 165 -4.38 9.28 19.94
N ASN A 166 -5.48 10.00 19.72
CA ASN A 166 -6.53 10.18 20.72
C ASN A 166 -7.25 8.87 21.05
N GLY A 167 -7.52 8.02 20.05
CA GLY A 167 -8.21 6.75 20.26
C GLY A 167 -7.39 5.76 21.08
N ILE A 168 -6.08 5.66 20.84
CA ILE A 168 -5.19 4.80 21.64
C ILE A 168 -5.05 5.35 23.07
N GLN A 169 -4.96 6.67 23.22
CA GLN A 169 -4.95 7.31 24.55
C GLN A 169 -6.25 7.10 25.32
N GLU A 170 -7.40 7.17 24.65
CA GLU A 170 -8.71 6.92 25.28
C GLU A 170 -8.86 5.45 25.70
N LEU A 171 -8.39 4.50 24.89
CA LEU A 171 -8.35 3.09 25.30
C LEU A 171 -7.56 2.91 26.61
N LYS A 172 -6.39 3.56 26.72
CA LYS A 172 -5.59 3.58 27.95
C LYS A 172 -6.34 4.24 29.11
N ALA A 173 -7.01 5.36 28.88
CA ALA A 173 -7.81 6.06 29.89
C ALA A 173 -8.96 5.20 30.43
N ARG A 174 -9.52 4.31 29.59
CA ARG A 174 -10.54 3.33 29.97
C ARG A 174 -10.00 2.05 30.61
N GLY A 175 -8.70 1.96 30.83
CA GLY A 175 -8.06 0.83 31.52
C GLY A 175 -7.50 -0.25 30.60
N ALA A 176 -7.45 -0.04 29.28
CA ALA A 176 -6.80 -1.00 28.39
C ALA A 176 -5.31 -1.12 28.73
N THR A 177 -4.87 -2.35 28.93
CA THR A 177 -3.46 -2.72 29.16
C THR A 177 -2.90 -3.53 28.01
N LYS A 178 -3.77 -4.05 27.14
CA LYS A 178 -3.45 -4.82 25.95
C LYS A 178 -4.09 -4.17 24.72
N LEU A 179 -3.50 -4.38 23.56
CA LEU A 179 -3.99 -3.84 22.30
C LEU A 179 -3.97 -4.91 21.20
N VAL A 180 -5.13 -5.13 20.59
CA VAL A 180 -5.24 -5.82 19.29
C VAL A 180 -5.25 -4.76 18.20
N VAL A 181 -4.34 -4.84 17.25
CA VAL A 181 -4.33 -4.01 16.04
C VAL A 181 -4.77 -4.87 14.87
N ASP A 182 -6.01 -4.72 14.44
CA ASP A 182 -6.57 -5.48 13.32
C ASP A 182 -6.36 -4.71 12.02
N VAL A 183 -5.52 -5.25 11.15
CA VAL A 183 -5.23 -4.75 9.80
C VAL A 183 -5.71 -5.72 8.72
N THR A 184 -6.65 -6.60 9.05
CA THR A 184 -7.30 -7.51 8.09
C THR A 184 -7.85 -6.73 6.91
N ASN A 185 -7.54 -7.18 5.68
CA ASN A 185 -7.90 -6.52 4.42
C ASN A 185 -7.34 -5.10 4.19
N ASN A 186 -6.39 -4.61 5.00
CA ASN A 186 -5.82 -3.28 4.82
C ASN A 186 -4.86 -3.21 3.62
N GLY A 187 -5.25 -2.50 2.55
CA GLY A 187 -4.48 -2.37 1.32
C GLY A 187 -3.32 -1.35 1.36
N GLY A 188 -3.08 -0.69 2.49
CA GLY A 188 -2.09 0.38 2.63
C GLY A 188 -2.69 1.78 2.75
N GLY A 189 -2.00 2.78 2.21
CA GLY A 189 -2.14 4.21 2.54
C GLY A 189 -0.91 4.71 3.31
N PRO A 190 -0.57 6.00 3.38
CA PRO A 190 0.63 6.47 4.10
C PRO A 190 0.52 6.24 5.62
N SER A 191 1.53 5.62 6.23
CA SER A 191 1.52 5.24 7.65
C SER A 191 2.26 6.23 8.54
N ASP A 192 1.68 6.54 9.70
CA ASP A 192 2.16 7.56 10.66
C ASP A 192 2.72 6.95 11.96
N THR A 193 3.35 5.78 11.88
CA THR A 193 3.68 4.99 13.07
C THR A 193 4.96 5.44 13.76
N THR A 194 5.08 5.08 15.04
CA THR A 194 5.87 5.69 16.14
C THR A 194 7.40 5.65 16.03
N GLU A 195 7.95 5.44 14.84
CA GLU A 195 9.37 5.63 14.61
C GLU A 195 9.58 6.89 13.75
N PRO A 196 10.49 7.81 14.11
CA PRO A 196 10.88 8.91 13.22
C PRO A 196 11.46 8.44 11.86
N GLN A 197 11.60 7.12 11.66
CA GLN A 197 12.06 6.43 10.45
C GLN A 197 11.18 5.21 10.10
N ALA A 198 9.85 5.39 10.08
CA ALA A 198 8.90 4.30 9.80
C ALA A 198 9.02 3.67 8.39
N GLY A 199 9.83 4.24 7.49
CA GLY A 199 10.13 3.68 6.18
C GLY A 199 11.28 2.67 6.19
N LEU A 200 11.33 1.82 5.16
CA LEU A 200 12.51 0.99 4.89
C LEU A 200 13.61 1.84 4.28
N ASP A 201 14.83 1.31 4.36
CA ASP A 201 15.89 1.81 3.51
C ASP A 201 15.56 1.55 2.04
N THR A 202 15.83 2.51 1.17
CA THR A 202 15.41 2.42 -0.23
C THR A 202 16.47 2.78 -1.24
N THR A 203 16.33 2.21 -2.43
CA THR A 203 17.02 2.67 -3.64
C THR A 203 16.02 2.89 -4.77
N ILE A 204 16.33 3.82 -5.66
CA ILE A 204 15.55 4.02 -6.90
C ILE A 204 16.27 3.28 -8.03
N ARG A 205 15.50 2.65 -8.92
CA ARG A 205 16.06 2.06 -10.14
C ARG A 205 16.61 3.16 -11.05
N ALA A 206 17.91 3.13 -11.31
CA ALA A 206 18.69 4.16 -11.98
C ALA A 206 19.10 3.74 -13.40
N ARG A 207 18.15 3.28 -14.22
CA ARG A 207 18.41 2.94 -15.64
C ARG A 207 18.75 4.19 -16.47
N PRO A 208 19.33 4.06 -17.68
CA PRO A 208 19.82 5.20 -18.45
C PRO A 208 18.78 6.32 -18.70
N LEU A 209 17.52 5.99 -18.98
CA LEU A 209 16.47 7.02 -19.15
C LEU A 209 16.23 7.81 -17.86
N ALA A 210 16.15 7.14 -16.70
CA ALA A 210 15.99 7.79 -15.41
C ALA A 210 17.16 8.74 -15.08
N GLN A 211 18.38 8.32 -15.41
CA GLN A 211 19.57 9.16 -15.27
C GLN A 211 19.52 10.40 -16.17
N LEU A 212 19.02 10.26 -17.41
CA LEU A 212 18.83 11.39 -18.32
C LEU A 212 17.77 12.37 -17.80
N VAL A 213 16.66 11.87 -17.24
CA VAL A 213 15.63 12.69 -16.62
C VAL A 213 16.22 13.47 -15.43
N ALA A 214 16.88 12.78 -14.50
CA ALA A 214 17.53 13.43 -13.35
C ALA A 214 18.60 14.46 -13.79
N LYS A 215 19.36 14.17 -14.84
CA LYS A 215 20.32 15.11 -15.43
C LYS A 215 19.61 16.35 -16.00
N LYS A 216 18.51 16.17 -16.73
CA LYS A 216 17.74 17.30 -17.29
C LYS A 216 17.16 18.18 -16.21
N ILE A 217 16.69 17.59 -15.11
CA ILE A 217 16.23 18.33 -13.93
C ILE A 217 17.36 19.16 -13.32
N ALA A 218 18.55 18.59 -13.17
CA ALA A 218 19.73 19.32 -12.69
C ALA A 218 20.18 20.46 -13.64
N GLU A 219 19.78 20.41 -14.90
CA GLU A 219 19.96 21.46 -15.93
C GLU A 219 18.77 22.45 -15.97
N ASP A 220 18.06 22.65 -14.86
CA ASP A 220 16.88 23.54 -14.73
C ASP A 220 15.62 23.05 -15.49
N GLY A 221 15.53 21.73 -15.71
CA GLY A 221 14.38 21.08 -16.38
C GLY A 221 13.14 20.88 -15.50
N ASP A 222 13.17 21.35 -14.25
CA ASP A 222 12.05 21.30 -13.30
C ASP A 222 11.99 22.56 -12.42
N PRO A 223 11.76 23.75 -13.01
CA PRO A 223 11.88 25.03 -12.31
C PRO A 223 10.88 25.23 -11.17
N ASN A 224 9.76 24.48 -11.17
CA ASN A 224 8.75 24.55 -10.11
C ASN A 224 8.90 23.43 -9.07
N GLU A 225 9.94 22.60 -9.16
CA GLU A 225 10.21 21.52 -8.21
C GLU A 225 8.99 20.58 -8.05
N LEU A 226 8.49 20.04 -9.16
CA LEU A 226 7.28 19.21 -9.18
C LEU A 226 7.56 17.73 -9.52
N LEU A 227 8.75 17.43 -10.04
CA LEU A 227 9.10 16.12 -10.56
C LEU A 227 9.76 15.23 -9.49
N TYR A 228 9.40 13.96 -9.45
CA TYR A 228 9.93 12.98 -8.49
C TYR A 228 11.44 12.76 -8.65
N TYR A 229 12.00 12.92 -9.85
CA TYR A 229 13.44 12.86 -10.06
C TYR A 229 14.18 14.15 -9.63
N ASN A 230 13.49 15.15 -9.08
CA ASN A 230 14.12 16.34 -8.51
C ASN A 230 14.61 16.07 -7.08
N PRO A 231 15.90 16.33 -6.76
CA PRO A 231 16.43 16.12 -5.42
C PRO A 231 15.67 16.88 -4.33
N THR A 232 15.18 18.09 -4.61
CA THR A 232 14.52 18.96 -3.62
C THR A 232 13.23 18.38 -3.05
N GLN A 233 12.64 17.39 -3.73
CA GLN A 233 11.46 16.66 -3.25
C GLN A 233 11.78 15.73 -2.08
N TRP A 234 13.05 15.52 -1.76
CA TRP A 234 13.48 14.46 -0.85
C TRP A 234 14.50 14.97 0.16
N ASN A 235 14.55 14.30 1.31
CA ASN A 235 15.67 14.45 2.24
C ASN A 235 16.60 13.24 2.15
N ASN A 236 17.79 13.45 2.69
CA ASN A 236 18.78 12.42 2.84
C ASN A 236 18.56 11.60 4.12
N ALA A 237 19.34 10.55 4.32
CA ALA A 237 19.26 9.67 5.50
C ALA A 237 19.52 10.37 6.85
N SER A 238 19.94 11.63 6.85
CA SER A 238 20.10 12.48 8.04
C SER A 238 18.97 13.50 8.19
N HIS A 239 17.86 13.34 7.48
CA HIS A 239 16.67 14.22 7.54
C HIS A 239 16.93 15.65 7.07
N LEU A 240 17.94 15.84 6.21
CA LEU A 240 18.25 17.13 5.61
C LEU A 240 17.83 17.12 4.13
N PRO A 241 17.10 18.15 3.65
CA PRO A 241 16.73 18.26 2.24
C PRO A 241 17.94 18.12 1.33
N PHE A 242 17.82 17.40 0.20
CA PHE A 242 18.90 17.40 -0.78
C PHE A 242 19.03 18.77 -1.43
N SER A 243 20.27 19.16 -1.74
CA SER A 243 20.53 20.26 -2.64
C SER A 243 20.42 19.82 -4.11
N ASN A 244 20.20 20.78 -5.01
CA ASN A 244 20.26 20.55 -6.47
C ASN A 244 21.61 19.99 -6.95
N SER A 245 22.69 20.22 -6.20
CA SER A 245 24.05 19.74 -6.49
C SER A 245 24.43 18.42 -5.81
N SER A 246 23.49 17.79 -5.09
CA SER A 246 23.74 16.61 -4.24
C SER A 246 24.31 15.40 -5.00
N GLY A 247 24.04 15.29 -6.31
CA GLY A 247 24.38 14.10 -7.08
C GLY A 247 23.67 12.85 -6.53
N TRP A 248 22.46 13.01 -5.99
CA TRP A 248 21.67 11.96 -5.33
C TRP A 248 21.33 10.76 -6.23
N PHE A 249 21.35 10.96 -7.56
CA PHE A 249 20.96 9.95 -8.56
C PHE A 249 22.15 9.31 -9.28
N ARG A 250 23.16 8.82 -8.54
CA ARG A 250 24.29 8.12 -9.16
C ARG A 250 23.98 6.61 -9.24
N PRO A 251 24.23 5.93 -10.37
CA PRO A 251 23.95 4.51 -10.51
C PRO A 251 25.04 3.63 -9.86
N GLU A 252 24.62 2.56 -9.20
CA GLU A 252 25.39 1.38 -8.81
C GLU A 252 24.85 0.18 -9.60
N LEU A 253 25.74 -0.48 -10.34
CA LEU A 253 25.39 -1.65 -11.13
C LEU A 253 25.16 -2.87 -10.23
N LYS A 254 24.09 -3.60 -10.51
CA LYS A 254 23.77 -4.88 -9.86
C LYS A 254 23.38 -5.90 -10.91
N THR A 255 23.76 -7.16 -10.70
CA THR A 255 23.30 -8.26 -11.54
C THR A 255 22.13 -8.96 -10.84
N ILE A 256 20.95 -8.96 -11.46
CA ILE A 256 19.75 -9.63 -10.97
C ILE A 256 19.37 -10.71 -11.98
N ASN A 257 19.36 -11.98 -11.56
CA ASN A 257 19.04 -13.12 -12.42
C ASN A 257 19.86 -13.16 -13.73
N GLY A 258 21.14 -12.77 -13.68
CA GLY A 258 22.02 -12.72 -14.84
C GLY A 258 21.85 -11.48 -15.74
N HIS A 259 20.96 -10.56 -15.39
CA HIS A 259 20.76 -9.29 -16.09
C HIS A 259 21.36 -8.12 -15.32
N GLU A 260 22.10 -7.26 -16.00
CA GLU A 260 22.56 -6.00 -15.42
C GLU A 260 21.39 -5.03 -15.21
N ASP A 261 21.25 -4.55 -13.99
CA ASP A 261 20.36 -3.47 -13.57
C ASP A 261 21.18 -2.40 -12.84
N ALA A 262 20.59 -1.24 -12.58
CA ALA A 262 21.24 -0.13 -11.89
C ALA A 262 20.31 0.46 -10.86
N PHE A 263 20.83 0.74 -9.66
CA PHE A 263 20.09 1.36 -8.56
C PHE A 263 20.89 2.53 -7.98
N THR A 264 20.25 3.47 -7.30
CA THR A 264 20.97 4.54 -6.58
C THR A 264 21.83 3.99 -5.44
N GLN A 265 22.83 4.74 -4.97
CA GLN A 265 23.72 4.30 -3.88
C GLN A 265 22.93 3.95 -2.62
N ARG A 266 23.37 2.88 -1.98
CA ARG A 266 22.97 2.50 -0.63
C ARG A 266 24.16 1.84 0.03
N GLN A 267 24.93 2.58 0.82
CA GLN A 267 26.14 2.01 1.41
C GLN A 267 25.77 0.95 2.45
N VAL A 268 26.14 -0.30 2.17
CA VAL A 268 26.26 -1.37 3.17
C VAL A 268 27.56 -1.15 3.94
N TYR A 269 27.47 -1.20 5.26
CA TYR A 269 28.53 -0.95 6.25
C TYR A 269 29.97 -1.22 5.76
N SER A 270 30.82 -0.19 5.74
CA SER A 270 32.27 -0.35 5.70
C SER A 270 32.89 0.56 6.77
N GLN A 271 33.63 -0.04 7.72
CA GLN A 271 34.17 0.60 8.93
C GLN A 271 35.33 1.59 8.66
N ARG A 272 35.13 2.61 7.80
CA ARG A 272 36.07 3.73 7.67
C ARG A 272 35.33 5.08 7.72
N THR A 273 35.70 5.87 8.70
CA THR A 273 34.94 6.98 9.31
C THR A 273 34.80 8.27 8.49
N PHE A 274 35.41 8.37 7.31
CA PHE A 274 35.24 9.54 6.42
C PHE A 274 34.22 9.28 5.27
N THR A 275 34.11 8.04 4.81
CA THR A 275 33.22 7.64 3.71
C THR A 275 31.74 7.70 4.11
N ILE A 276 31.45 7.42 5.39
CA ILE A 276 30.08 7.36 5.94
C ILE A 276 29.35 8.71 5.90
N ARG A 277 30.02 9.83 6.24
CA ARG A 277 29.38 11.17 6.21
C ARG A 277 29.00 11.62 4.81
N TYR A 278 29.82 11.31 3.81
CA TYR A 278 29.52 11.66 2.41
C TYR A 278 28.33 10.87 1.89
N LEU A 279 28.20 9.59 2.30
CA LEU A 279 27.13 8.71 1.83
C LEU A 279 25.78 8.98 2.52
N ASN A 280 25.77 9.40 3.78
CA ASN A 280 24.55 9.90 4.43
C ASN A 280 23.97 11.13 3.74
N ASN A 281 24.79 11.94 3.06
CA ASN A 281 24.33 13.13 2.34
C ASN A 281 23.70 12.83 0.98
N ILE A 282 23.89 11.63 0.43
CA ILE A 282 23.38 11.23 -0.90
C ILE A 282 22.42 10.03 -0.86
N ARG A 283 22.32 9.32 0.27
CA ARG A 283 21.33 8.25 0.50
C ARG A 283 19.96 8.85 0.79
N LEU A 284 18.94 8.28 0.17
CA LEU A 284 17.55 8.68 0.35
C LEU A 284 17.09 8.47 1.81
N GLY A 285 16.35 9.45 2.32
CA GLY A 285 15.68 9.38 3.61
C GLY A 285 14.63 8.27 3.68
N GLN A 286 14.26 7.94 4.91
CA GLN A 286 13.26 6.92 5.26
C GLN A 286 12.05 7.54 5.97
N GLU A 287 12.03 8.88 6.07
CA GLU A 287 11.06 9.62 6.82
C GLU A 287 9.78 9.91 6.04
N CYS A 288 8.67 9.94 6.79
CA CYS A 288 7.38 10.45 6.36
C CYS A 288 7.07 11.83 7.00
N GLN A 289 8.04 12.39 7.73
CA GLN A 289 7.94 13.61 8.54
C GLN A 289 8.27 14.87 7.73
N PRO A 290 7.82 16.07 8.16
CA PRO A 290 7.03 16.35 9.37
C PRO A 290 5.51 16.23 9.18
N PHE A 291 4.81 15.75 10.20
CA PHE A 291 3.34 15.75 10.25
C PHE A 291 2.76 16.97 10.97
N SER A 292 1.45 17.17 10.81
CA SER A 292 0.69 18.25 11.45
C SER A 292 0.23 17.96 12.89
N TRP A 293 0.62 16.81 13.46
CA TRP A 293 0.33 16.42 14.84
C TRP A 293 1.59 15.86 15.51
N THR A 294 1.59 15.87 16.84
CA THR A 294 2.72 15.38 17.64
C THR A 294 2.44 13.95 18.09
N PRO A 295 3.29 12.97 17.73
CA PRO A 295 3.17 11.62 18.28
C PRO A 295 3.51 11.63 19.79
N PRO A 296 3.02 10.65 20.57
CA PRO A 296 3.42 10.49 21.97
C PRO A 296 4.94 10.34 22.11
N GLU A 297 5.54 10.95 23.14
CA GLU A 297 6.99 10.84 23.41
C GLU A 297 7.42 9.42 23.78
N GLU A 298 6.51 8.67 24.42
CA GLU A 298 6.72 7.28 24.81
C GLU A 298 5.63 6.38 24.22
N ALA A 299 5.99 5.12 23.96
CA ALA A 299 5.04 4.12 23.48
C ALA A 299 3.89 3.91 24.49
N LEU A 300 2.65 3.98 24.00
CA LEU A 300 1.46 3.86 24.85
C LEU A 300 1.23 2.43 25.36
N PHE A 301 1.69 1.42 24.62
CA PHE A 301 1.65 0.01 25.00
C PHE A 301 3.04 -0.60 24.83
N LYS A 302 3.40 -1.57 25.69
CA LYS A 302 4.65 -2.33 25.51
C LYS A 302 4.46 -3.31 24.35
N PRO A 303 5.49 -3.61 23.55
CA PRO A 303 5.35 -4.51 22.41
C PRO A 303 4.74 -5.88 22.75
N GLN A 304 5.09 -6.46 23.89
CA GLN A 304 4.54 -7.73 24.37
C GLN A 304 3.04 -7.70 24.72
N ASP A 305 2.47 -6.51 24.91
CA ASP A 305 1.06 -6.27 25.22
C ASP A 305 0.28 -5.85 23.96
N VAL A 306 0.93 -5.89 22.78
CA VAL A 306 0.33 -5.60 21.47
C VAL A 306 0.33 -6.87 20.62
N VAL A 307 -0.72 -7.07 19.84
CA VAL A 307 -0.79 -8.10 18.81
C VAL A 307 -1.37 -7.52 17.53
N ILE A 308 -0.76 -7.83 16.38
CA ILE A 308 -1.27 -7.46 15.06
C ILE A 308 -2.04 -8.65 14.47
N VAL A 309 -3.27 -8.39 14.01
CA VAL A 309 -4.13 -9.37 13.35
C VAL A 309 -4.24 -9.02 11.87
N SER A 310 -4.02 -9.98 11.00
CA SER A 310 -4.06 -9.82 9.54
C SER A 310 -4.61 -11.09 8.88
N ASN A 311 -4.88 -11.05 7.58
CA ASN A 311 -5.18 -12.21 6.75
C ASN A 311 -4.20 -12.38 5.58
N GLY A 312 -3.03 -11.76 5.68
CA GLY A 312 -2.00 -11.76 4.63
C GLY A 312 -2.28 -10.79 3.47
N ARG A 313 -3.44 -10.11 3.44
CA ARG A 313 -3.73 -9.05 2.45
C ARG A 313 -3.08 -7.71 2.81
N CYS A 314 -2.68 -7.52 4.08
CA CYS A 314 -1.97 -6.34 4.55
C CYS A 314 -0.84 -6.00 3.58
N GLY A 315 -0.98 -4.87 2.89
CA GLY A 315 -0.09 -4.48 1.81
C GLY A 315 0.46 -3.08 2.00
N SER A 316 1.54 -2.79 1.30
CA SER A 316 2.08 -1.45 1.21
C SER A 316 2.45 -0.89 2.61
N SER A 317 2.01 0.28 3.05
CA SER A 317 2.39 0.80 4.36
C SER A 317 1.78 0.02 5.53
N CYS A 318 0.73 -0.78 5.29
CA CYS A 318 0.29 -1.77 6.28
C CYS A 318 1.38 -2.82 6.51
N SER A 319 1.98 -3.34 5.42
CA SER A 319 3.11 -4.25 5.51
C SER A 319 4.28 -3.58 6.22
N LEU A 320 4.60 -2.32 5.85
CA LEU A 320 5.68 -1.57 6.51
C LEU A 320 5.44 -1.44 8.02
N PHE A 321 4.25 -1.04 8.43
CA PHE A 321 3.88 -0.98 9.84
C PHE A 321 4.04 -2.33 10.53
N SER A 322 3.48 -3.39 9.94
CA SER A 322 3.47 -4.72 10.55
C SER A 322 4.86 -5.32 10.64
N ILE A 323 5.68 -5.13 9.61
CA ILE A 323 7.08 -5.55 9.55
C ILE A 323 7.91 -4.77 10.58
N THR A 324 7.77 -3.45 10.65
CA THR A 324 8.49 -2.62 11.62
C THR A 324 8.14 -3.01 13.05
N MET A 325 6.84 -3.09 13.39
CA MET A 325 6.40 -3.47 14.73
C MET A 325 6.85 -4.90 15.09
N SER A 326 6.79 -5.83 14.15
CA SER A 326 7.20 -7.21 14.39
C SER A 326 8.72 -7.34 14.53
N LYS A 327 9.49 -6.81 13.58
CA LYS A 327 10.95 -7.02 13.49
C LYS A 327 11.76 -6.09 14.38
N ARG A 328 11.35 -4.82 14.57
CA ARG A 328 12.05 -3.86 15.45
C ARG A 328 11.57 -3.94 16.89
N ASP A 329 10.26 -3.97 17.09
CA ASP A 329 9.69 -3.86 18.45
C ASP A 329 9.33 -5.22 19.07
N GLY A 330 9.26 -6.30 18.28
CA GLY A 330 8.93 -7.63 18.77
C GLY A 330 7.43 -7.85 19.02
N VAL A 331 6.57 -7.08 18.36
CA VAL A 331 5.11 -7.26 18.41
C VAL A 331 4.71 -8.56 17.73
N LYS A 332 3.85 -9.33 18.40
CA LYS A 332 3.36 -10.59 17.86
C LYS A 332 2.38 -10.37 16.71
N THR A 333 2.41 -11.26 15.74
CA THR A 333 1.56 -11.23 14.55
C THR A 333 0.71 -12.50 14.46
N VAL A 334 -0.55 -12.33 14.06
CA VAL A 334 -1.52 -13.41 13.94
C VAL A 334 -2.17 -13.32 12.57
N VAL A 335 -2.22 -14.44 11.85
CA VAL A 335 -2.99 -14.56 10.63
C VAL A 335 -4.31 -15.27 10.91
N VAL A 336 -5.42 -14.67 10.53
CA VAL A 336 -6.75 -15.30 10.57
C VAL A 336 -7.03 -16.04 9.26
N GLY A 337 -7.49 -17.28 9.38
CA GLY A 337 -7.76 -18.13 8.22
C GLY A 337 -6.51 -18.75 7.61
N GLY A 338 -6.55 -18.99 6.30
CA GLY A 338 -5.50 -19.72 5.58
C GLY A 338 -5.49 -21.23 5.87
N TYR A 339 -4.47 -21.92 5.35
CA TYR A 339 -4.33 -23.35 5.55
C TYR A 339 -3.60 -23.63 6.86
N LYS A 340 -4.27 -24.32 7.79
CA LYS A 340 -3.80 -24.51 9.18
C LYS A 340 -2.41 -25.17 9.31
N ASP A 341 -2.04 -26.02 8.35
CA ASP A 341 -0.81 -26.81 8.41
C ASP A 341 0.37 -26.14 7.68
N VAL A 342 0.18 -24.90 7.19
CA VAL A 342 1.23 -24.10 6.54
C VAL A 342 1.34 -22.76 7.28
N PRO A 343 2.56 -22.34 7.69
CA PRO A 343 2.78 -21.00 8.22
C PRO A 343 2.25 -19.94 7.26
N GLN A 344 1.34 -19.09 7.72
CA GLN A 344 0.80 -18.01 6.90
C GLN A 344 1.66 -16.76 7.06
N GLN A 345 1.73 -15.94 6.00
CA GLN A 345 2.45 -14.67 6.01
C GLN A 345 1.52 -13.57 6.54
N TYR A 346 1.96 -12.75 7.49
CA TYR A 346 1.12 -11.70 8.07
C TYR A 346 0.92 -10.49 7.14
N CYS A 347 1.75 -10.35 6.10
CA CYS A 347 1.61 -9.34 5.08
C CYS A 347 1.87 -9.92 3.69
N GLY A 348 1.39 -9.19 2.67
CA GLY A 348 1.53 -9.55 1.27
C GLY A 348 2.56 -8.66 0.59
N THR A 349 2.11 -7.67 -0.18
CA THR A 349 2.99 -6.77 -0.92
C THR A 349 3.75 -5.84 0.02
N VAL A 350 5.08 -5.97 0.09
CA VAL A 350 5.90 -5.04 0.86
C VAL A 350 6.29 -3.83 0.02
N GLY A 351 6.15 -2.64 0.60
CA GLY A 351 6.40 -1.38 -0.09
C GLY A 351 7.83 -0.87 0.08
N GLY A 352 8.26 -0.03 -0.86
CA GLY A 352 9.23 1.04 -0.62
C GLY A 352 8.55 2.34 -1.02
N GLN A 353 8.40 2.54 -2.33
CA GLN A 353 7.44 3.48 -2.89
C GLN A 353 6.90 3.02 -4.25
N SER A 354 5.60 3.14 -4.48
CA SER A 354 4.96 2.89 -5.78
C SER A 354 4.51 4.19 -6.44
N THR A 355 4.53 4.23 -7.77
CA THR A 355 3.96 5.31 -8.60
C THR A 355 3.27 4.72 -9.83
N GLY A 356 2.73 5.55 -10.72
CA GLY A 356 2.07 5.12 -11.95
C GLY A 356 2.86 5.46 -13.21
N PHE A 357 2.57 4.74 -14.30
CA PHE A 357 3.08 5.07 -15.64
C PHE A 357 2.85 6.53 -16.02
N SER A 358 1.66 7.09 -15.77
CA SER A 358 1.34 8.48 -16.08
C SER A 358 2.25 9.48 -15.36
N THR A 359 2.68 9.18 -14.14
CA THR A 359 3.63 10.00 -13.39
C THR A 359 5.01 9.93 -14.04
N ILE A 360 5.53 8.73 -14.32
CA ILE A 360 6.83 8.56 -15.00
C ILE A 360 6.83 9.18 -16.40
N ASP A 361 5.74 9.05 -17.14
CA ASP A 361 5.59 9.68 -18.45
C ASP A 361 5.52 11.21 -18.35
N THR A 362 4.99 11.75 -17.26
CA THR A 362 5.04 13.19 -16.94
C THR A 362 6.47 13.66 -16.68
N GLU A 363 7.28 12.88 -15.94
CA GLU A 363 8.72 13.16 -15.76
C GLU A 363 9.45 13.26 -17.11
N ILE A 364 9.20 12.30 -18.00
CA ILE A 364 9.83 12.20 -19.32
C ILE A 364 9.39 13.32 -20.25
N LYS A 365 8.08 13.63 -20.29
CA LYS A 365 7.52 14.70 -21.13
C LYS A 365 7.98 16.08 -20.65
N SER A 366 8.00 16.31 -19.34
CA SER A 366 8.40 17.59 -18.75
C SER A 366 9.88 17.89 -18.93
N THR A 367 10.72 16.86 -18.99
CA THR A 367 12.16 17.00 -19.30
C THR A 367 12.50 16.94 -20.79
N GLY A 368 11.49 16.92 -21.67
CA GLY A 368 11.67 16.92 -23.13
C GLY A 368 12.24 15.61 -23.70
N LEU A 369 12.20 14.52 -22.94
CA LEU A 369 12.81 13.23 -23.31
C LEU A 369 11.85 12.26 -23.99
N LYS A 370 10.60 12.65 -24.27
CA LYS A 370 9.60 11.75 -24.89
C LYS A 370 9.99 11.23 -26.27
N GLY A 371 10.81 11.97 -27.01
CA GLY A 371 11.36 11.54 -28.31
C GLY A 371 12.60 10.65 -28.21
N HIS A 372 13.11 10.37 -27.01
CA HIS A 372 14.29 9.53 -26.82
C HIS A 372 13.99 8.05 -27.08
N GLU A 373 14.93 7.30 -27.65
CA GLU A 373 14.74 5.88 -28.02
C GLU A 373 14.38 4.96 -26.84
N LEU A 374 14.77 5.36 -25.63
CA LEU A 374 14.48 4.65 -24.39
C LEU A 374 13.13 5.02 -23.76
N ALA A 375 12.49 6.09 -24.23
CA ALA A 375 11.20 6.53 -23.68
C ALA A 375 10.09 5.57 -24.12
N PRO A 376 9.23 5.09 -23.20
CA PRO A 376 8.12 4.24 -23.57
C PRO A 376 7.09 5.02 -24.40
N PRO A 377 6.37 4.37 -25.35
CA PRO A 377 5.26 5.00 -26.05
C PRO A 377 4.10 5.29 -25.10
N ASP A 378 3.22 6.22 -25.50
CA ASP A 378 1.95 6.43 -24.81
C ASP A 378 1.05 5.19 -24.93
N PHE A 379 0.26 4.91 -23.90
CA PHE A 379 -0.79 3.91 -23.98
C PHE A 379 -1.85 4.34 -24.99
N LEU A 380 -2.27 3.39 -25.82
CA LEU A 380 -3.38 3.53 -26.76
C LEU A 380 -4.73 3.20 -26.11
N THR A 381 -4.68 2.52 -24.97
CA THR A 381 -5.84 2.11 -24.17
C THR A 381 -5.87 2.82 -22.83
N ASN A 382 -7.06 3.00 -22.25
CA ASN A 382 -7.22 3.52 -20.90
C ASN A 382 -6.71 2.50 -19.88
N SER A 383 -5.41 2.53 -19.67
CA SER A 383 -4.67 1.56 -18.88
C SER A 383 -3.94 2.27 -17.75
N VAL A 384 -3.80 1.56 -16.64
CA VAL A 384 -2.98 1.97 -15.50
C VAL A 384 -1.95 0.89 -15.28
N GLN A 385 -0.72 1.31 -15.06
CA GLN A 385 0.38 0.43 -14.70
C GLN A 385 1.08 1.01 -13.48
N GLY A 386 1.11 0.25 -12.38
CA GLY A 386 1.91 0.56 -11.22
C GLY A 386 3.40 0.32 -11.51
N ILE A 387 4.25 1.16 -10.94
CA ILE A 387 5.70 1.12 -11.07
C ILE A 387 6.28 1.21 -9.66
N THR A 388 7.11 0.25 -9.28
CA THR A 388 7.94 0.39 -8.08
C THR A 388 8.97 1.48 -8.31
N TRP A 389 8.78 2.61 -7.64
CA TRP A 389 9.67 3.76 -7.70
C TRP A 389 10.89 3.58 -6.79
N ARG A 390 10.63 3.25 -5.52
CA ARG A 390 11.65 2.94 -4.53
C ARG A 390 11.54 1.49 -4.13
N LEU A 391 12.63 0.76 -4.23
CA LEU A 391 12.76 -0.60 -3.73
C LEU A 391 13.18 -0.53 -2.26
N GLY A 392 12.36 -1.09 -1.35
CA GLY A 392 12.64 -1.19 0.08
C GLY A 392 13.49 -2.41 0.42
N TYR A 393 14.37 -2.27 1.40
CA TYR A 393 15.28 -3.34 1.86
C TYR A 393 15.01 -3.73 3.30
N GLY A 394 15.43 -4.96 3.62
CA GLY A 394 15.23 -5.63 4.88
C GLY A 394 15.51 -4.85 6.14
N ILE A 395 14.68 -5.01 7.16
CA ILE A 395 15.07 -4.66 8.55
C ILE A 395 16.10 -5.68 9.09
N ASN A 396 15.82 -6.98 8.95
CA ASN A 396 16.68 -8.05 9.48
C ASN A 396 17.83 -8.39 8.53
N ASN A 397 17.55 -8.54 7.23
CA ASN A 397 18.58 -8.66 6.21
C ASN A 397 18.63 -7.38 5.36
N PRO A 398 19.43 -6.38 5.77
CA PRO A 398 19.49 -5.14 5.05
C PRO A 398 20.17 -5.29 3.69
N GLU A 399 20.79 -6.40 3.30
CA GLU A 399 21.45 -6.49 1.99
C GLU A 399 20.48 -6.85 0.85
N GLU A 400 19.30 -7.36 1.19
CA GLU A 400 18.29 -7.84 0.25
C GLU A 400 17.01 -6.99 0.29
N PRO A 401 16.31 -6.84 -0.85
CA PRO A 401 14.95 -6.32 -0.89
C PRO A 401 14.04 -6.98 0.14
N GLU A 402 13.21 -6.19 0.81
CA GLU A 402 12.28 -6.69 1.82
C GLU A 402 11.20 -7.59 1.18
N GLU A 403 10.89 -7.40 -0.11
CA GLU A 403 9.98 -8.26 -0.88
C GLU A 403 10.50 -9.71 -1.05
N TRP A 404 11.80 -9.96 -0.83
CA TRP A 404 12.38 -11.30 -0.93
C TRP A 404 12.49 -12.03 0.41
N GLN A 405 12.04 -11.38 1.50
CA GLN A 405 12.14 -11.90 2.84
C GLN A 405 10.79 -12.50 3.28
N ASP A 406 10.84 -13.55 4.08
CA ASP A 406 9.63 -14.14 4.67
C ASP A 406 9.10 -13.28 5.84
N HIS A 407 7.78 -13.33 6.03
CA HIS A 407 7.02 -12.64 7.09
C HIS A 407 6.05 -13.62 7.79
N PRO A 408 6.53 -14.78 8.30
CA PRO A 408 5.63 -15.76 8.88
C PRO A 408 5.00 -15.18 10.14
N ALA A 409 3.70 -15.42 10.31
CA ALA A 409 3.00 -15.06 11.52
C ALA A 409 3.42 -15.95 12.70
N ASP A 410 3.38 -15.39 13.91
CA ASP A 410 3.62 -16.17 15.13
C ASP A 410 2.52 -17.19 15.38
N LEU A 411 1.31 -16.94 14.85
CA LEU A 411 0.15 -17.80 15.03
C LEU A 411 -0.79 -17.77 13.81
N ASN A 412 -1.20 -18.94 13.36
CA ASN A 412 -2.37 -19.11 12.50
C ASN A 412 -3.62 -19.30 13.39
N PHE A 413 -4.54 -18.34 13.36
CA PHE A 413 -5.82 -18.40 14.05
C PHE A 413 -6.90 -18.96 13.11
N GLY A 414 -7.39 -20.15 13.43
CA GLY A 414 -8.37 -20.85 12.60
C GLY A 414 -9.75 -20.18 12.62
N LEU A 415 -10.37 -20.09 11.44
CA LEU A 415 -11.75 -19.66 11.30
C LEU A 415 -12.70 -20.85 11.53
N THR A 416 -13.77 -20.61 12.26
CA THR A 416 -14.85 -21.55 12.55
C THR A 416 -16.18 -20.93 12.10
N PHE A 417 -17.25 -21.73 12.09
CA PHE A 417 -18.59 -21.23 11.80
C PHE A 417 -18.99 -20.09 12.75
N ASP A 418 -18.54 -20.14 14.01
CA ASP A 418 -18.91 -19.18 15.05
C ASP A 418 -18.13 -17.86 14.97
N ASN A 419 -16.98 -17.80 14.27
CA ASN A 419 -16.12 -16.61 14.26
C ASN A 419 -15.88 -16.00 12.87
N VAL A 420 -16.14 -16.71 11.77
CA VAL A 420 -15.73 -16.30 10.41
C VAL A 420 -16.26 -14.94 9.99
N ASN A 421 -17.43 -14.57 10.51
CA ASN A 421 -18.14 -13.33 10.20
C ASN A 421 -18.37 -12.46 11.44
N ASP A 422 -17.66 -12.75 12.55
CA ASP A 422 -17.75 -12.02 13.81
C ASP A 422 -16.36 -11.50 14.21
N PRO A 423 -16.03 -10.24 13.87
CA PRO A 423 -14.75 -9.64 14.24
C PRO A 423 -14.51 -9.62 15.76
N VAL A 424 -15.56 -9.45 16.56
CA VAL A 424 -15.44 -9.39 18.03
C VAL A 424 -15.04 -10.76 18.58
N ALA A 425 -15.64 -11.84 18.05
CA ALA A 425 -15.23 -13.20 18.38
C ALA A 425 -13.77 -13.49 17.99
N ILE A 426 -13.33 -13.01 16.81
CA ILE A 426 -11.94 -13.13 16.37
C ILE A 426 -10.99 -12.39 17.34
N TRP A 427 -11.23 -11.10 17.60
CA TRP A 427 -10.38 -10.30 18.50
C TRP A 427 -10.30 -10.90 19.90
N THR A 428 -11.43 -11.37 20.42
CA THR A 428 -11.52 -12.00 21.73
C THR A 428 -10.73 -13.31 21.77
N GLY A 429 -10.86 -14.18 20.77
CA GLY A 429 -10.12 -15.43 20.67
C GLY A 429 -8.62 -15.22 20.50
N VAL A 430 -8.21 -14.24 19.70
CA VAL A 430 -6.80 -13.86 19.54
C VAL A 430 -6.23 -13.33 20.85
N ALA A 431 -6.90 -12.37 21.49
CA ALA A 431 -6.44 -11.79 22.76
C ALA A 431 -6.29 -12.86 23.85
N ALA A 432 -7.26 -13.78 23.95
CA ALA A 432 -7.22 -14.89 24.88
C ALA A 432 -6.00 -15.81 24.62
N ARG A 433 -5.70 -16.11 23.35
CA ARG A 433 -4.61 -17.03 22.98
C ARG A 433 -3.22 -16.41 23.08
N VAL A 434 -3.09 -15.13 22.75
CA VAL A 434 -1.79 -14.45 22.67
C VAL A 434 -1.36 -13.88 24.02
N PHE A 435 -2.30 -13.36 24.80
CA PHE A 435 -2.02 -12.70 26.07
C PHE A 435 -2.32 -13.55 27.31
N SER A 436 -2.79 -14.79 27.16
CA SER A 436 -2.79 -15.74 28.28
C SER A 436 -1.36 -16.04 28.71
N LYS A 437 -1.09 -16.08 30.03
CA LYS A 437 0.21 -16.53 30.53
C LYS A 437 0.49 -17.96 30.02
N PRO A 438 1.74 -18.29 29.65
CA PRO A 438 2.10 -19.68 29.39
C PRO A 438 1.71 -20.49 30.63
N ALA A 439 0.99 -21.60 30.43
CA ALA A 439 0.83 -22.57 31.50
C ALA A 439 2.25 -22.92 31.98
N VAL A 440 2.50 -22.79 33.29
CA VAL A 440 3.76 -23.21 33.91
C VAL A 440 4.04 -24.62 33.42
N SER A 441 5.10 -24.79 32.63
CA SER A 441 5.58 -26.10 32.24
C SER A 441 6.00 -26.81 33.52
N ILE A 442 5.15 -27.73 34.00
CA ILE A 442 5.54 -28.67 35.04
C ILE A 442 6.67 -29.49 34.42
N PRO A 443 7.88 -29.49 35.00
CA PRO A 443 8.98 -30.26 34.46
C PRO A 443 8.59 -31.74 34.50
N PHE A 444 8.49 -32.38 33.34
CA PHE A 444 8.42 -33.83 33.23
C PHE A 444 9.73 -34.39 33.80
N HIS A 445 9.70 -34.83 35.05
CA HIS A 445 10.70 -35.77 35.57
C HIS A 445 10.43 -37.11 34.89
N VAL A 446 11.16 -37.37 33.81
CA VAL A 446 11.30 -38.73 33.28
C VAL A 446 12.21 -39.48 34.23
N GLN A 447 11.61 -40.24 35.14
CA GLN A 447 12.32 -41.28 35.87
C GLN A 447 12.43 -42.48 34.91
N MET A 448 13.61 -42.66 34.30
CA MET A 448 13.91 -43.89 33.56
C MET A 448 14.17 -45.05 34.54
N PRO A 449 13.76 -46.29 34.20
CA PRO A 449 13.93 -47.47 35.04
C PRO A 449 15.39 -47.86 35.29
#